data_AF-A0AAN9TED6-F1
#
_entry.id   AF-A0AAN9TED6-F1
#
_cell.length_a   1.000
_cell.length_b   1.000
_cell.length_c   1.000
_cell.angle_alpha   90.00
_cell.angle_beta   90.00
_cell.angle_gamma   90.00
#
_symmetry.space_group_name_H-M   'P 1'
#
loop_
_entity.id
_entity.type
_entity.pdbx_description
1 polymer ?
#
loop_
_entity_poly.entity_id
_entity_poly.type
_entity_poly.pdbx_seq_one_letter_code
_entity_poly.pdbx_strand_id
1 'polypeptide(L)'
;MLTLNPKKDGGPNAKFFESPETINLLDAVRTWLQKNCKKHVQADPPTNKSLASLIVQLIQFQEDNLGKNASKPTPLTRLPMKCFLDFRPGGALCHILASVYKFKSEQGWRRFDFQVSKVTSPKL
;
A
#
# COMPACT_ATOMS: atom_id res chain seq x y z
N MET A 1 5.91 26.00 5.04
CA MET A 1 6.18 24.69 4.41
C MET A 1 5.31 23.65 5.11
N LEU A 2 4.38 23.01 4.40
CA LEU A 2 3.56 21.93 4.97
C LEU A 2 4.44 20.69 5.11
N THR A 3 4.86 20.37 6.33
CA THR A 3 5.58 19.15 6.66
C THR A 3 4.62 17.96 6.51
N LEU A 4 4.60 17.35 5.33
CA LEU A 4 3.88 16.11 5.08
C LEU A 4 4.58 14.99 5.86
N ASN A 5 4.19 14.79 7.12
CA ASN A 5 4.69 13.69 7.94
C ASN A 5 3.73 12.50 7.90
N PRO A 6 4.24 11.25 7.84
CA PRO A 6 3.40 10.08 8.04
C PRO A 6 2.66 10.20 9.38
N LYS A 7 1.35 9.91 9.38
CA LYS A 7 0.53 10.03 10.58
C LYS A 7 1.02 9.03 11.63
N LYS A 8 1.35 9.49 12.83
CA LYS A 8 1.70 8.62 13.98
C LYS A 8 0.55 7.73 14.45
N ASP A 9 -0.68 8.02 14.01
CA ASP A 9 -1.91 7.33 14.46
C ASP A 9 -2.18 5.99 13.73
N GLY A 10 -1.40 5.63 12.72
CA GLY A 10 -1.58 4.38 11.96
C GLY A 10 -2.48 4.49 10.72
N GLY A 11 -3.23 5.59 10.57
CA GLY A 11 -4.08 5.83 9.40
C GLY A 11 -3.30 6.23 8.13
N PRO A 12 -3.79 5.87 6.93
CA PRO A 12 -3.11 6.18 5.67
C PRO A 12 -2.99 7.68 5.46
N ASN A 13 -1.75 8.18 5.31
CA ASN A 13 -1.53 9.55 4.87
C ASN A 13 -1.50 9.59 3.33
N ALA A 14 -2.68 9.51 2.71
CA ALA A 14 -2.82 9.52 1.25
C ALA A 14 -2.07 10.70 0.61
N LYS A 15 -2.17 11.91 1.19
CA LYS A 15 -1.45 13.11 0.73
C LYS A 15 0.07 12.96 0.74
N PHE A 16 0.63 12.20 1.68
CA PHE A 16 2.06 11.91 1.72
C PHE A 16 2.47 10.92 0.63
N PHE A 17 1.73 9.82 0.46
CA PHE A 17 2.06 8.81 -0.56
C PHE A 17 1.77 9.28 -1.99
N GLU A 18 0.79 10.16 -2.17
CA GLU A 18 0.47 10.80 -3.46
C GLU A 18 1.37 12.01 -3.77
N SER A 19 2.26 12.40 -2.85
CA SER A 19 3.19 13.50 -3.10
C SER A 19 4.21 13.08 -4.18
N PRO A 20 4.63 14.01 -5.06
CA PRO A 20 5.61 13.72 -6.10
C PRO A 20 6.96 13.25 -5.50
N GLU A 21 7.32 13.77 -4.32
CA GLU A 21 8.52 13.35 -3.61
C GLU A 21 8.48 11.86 -3.23
N THR A 22 7.37 11.40 -2.64
CA THR A 22 7.22 9.99 -2.25
C THR A 22 7.09 9.08 -3.48
N ILE A 23 6.37 9.53 -4.52
CA ILE A 23 6.27 8.82 -5.79
C ILE A 23 7.65 8.63 -6.42
N ASN A 24 8.55 9.60 -6.32
CA ASN A 24 9.91 9.46 -6.81
C ASN A 24 10.72 8.43 -6.01
N LEU A 25 10.54 8.36 -4.69
CA LEU A 25 11.18 7.34 -3.84
C LEU A 25 10.76 5.91 -4.20
N LEU A 26 9.54 5.73 -4.75
CA LEU A 26 9.05 4.43 -5.18
C LEU A 26 9.76 3.86 -6.42
N ASP A 27 10.59 4.65 -7.11
CA ASP A 27 11.31 4.15 -8.29
C ASP A 27 12.25 2.98 -7.95
N ALA A 28 12.96 3.08 -6.83
CA ALA A 28 13.84 2.00 -6.35
C ALA A 28 13.04 0.72 -6.05
N VAL A 29 11.86 0.88 -5.44
CA VAL A 29 10.95 -0.23 -5.11
C VAL A 29 10.38 -0.86 -6.37
N ARG A 30 9.92 -0.04 -7.33
CA ARG A 30 9.42 -0.49 -8.64
C ARG A 30 10.47 -1.32 -9.36
N THR A 31 11.69 -0.80 -9.47
CA THR A 31 12.80 -1.46 -10.16
C THR A 31 13.15 -2.79 -9.47
N TRP A 32 13.14 -2.82 -8.14
CA TRP A 32 13.36 -4.06 -7.39
C TRP A 32 12.27 -5.10 -7.65
N LEU A 33 10.99 -4.70 -7.65
CA LEU A 33 9.86 -5.60 -7.95
C LEU A 33 9.93 -6.16 -9.37
N GLN A 34 10.26 -5.33 -10.36
CA GLN A 34 10.41 -5.78 -11.75
C GLN A 34 11.55 -6.78 -11.94
N LYS A 35 12.62 -6.69 -11.13
CA LYS A 35 13.73 -7.64 -11.16
C LYS A 35 13.41 -8.94 -10.42
N ASN A 36 12.86 -8.87 -9.21
CA ASN A 36 12.71 -10.01 -8.31
C ASN A 36 11.36 -10.73 -8.44
N CYS A 37 10.30 -10.01 -8.79
CA CYS A 37 8.93 -10.52 -8.87
C CYS A 37 8.40 -10.53 -10.31
N LYS A 38 9.29 -10.61 -11.30
CA LYS A 38 8.97 -10.47 -12.73
C LYS A 38 7.78 -11.33 -13.15
N LYS A 39 7.71 -12.58 -12.70
CA LYS A 39 6.60 -13.51 -13.00
C LYS A 39 5.21 -12.98 -12.59
N HIS A 40 5.13 -12.20 -11.51
CA HIS A 40 3.87 -11.69 -10.96
C HIS A 40 3.53 -10.27 -11.43
N VAL A 41 4.55 -9.48 -11.78
CA VAL A 41 4.38 -8.08 -12.21
C VAL A 41 4.44 -7.90 -13.73
N GLN A 42 4.87 -8.91 -14.49
CA GLN A 42 5.01 -8.81 -15.95
C GLN A 42 3.66 -8.65 -16.67
N ALA A 43 2.60 -9.27 -16.15
CA ALA A 43 1.27 -9.15 -16.74
C ALA A 43 0.66 -7.74 -16.57
N ASP A 44 1.07 -7.02 -15.52
CA ASP A 44 0.62 -5.66 -15.23
C ASP A 44 1.76 -4.90 -14.52
N PRO A 45 2.68 -4.28 -15.29
CA PRO A 45 3.87 -3.66 -14.73
C PRO A 45 3.52 -2.47 -13.83
N PRO A 46 3.98 -2.44 -12.56
CA PRO A 46 3.70 -1.34 -11.65
C PRO A 46 4.29 -0.02 -12.14
N THR A 47 3.56 1.07 -11.93
CA THR A 47 4.06 2.45 -12.03
C THR A 47 4.24 3.01 -10.63
N ASN A 48 5.08 4.03 -10.46
CA ASN A 48 5.27 4.64 -9.14
C ASN A 48 3.95 5.18 -8.57
N LYS A 49 3.08 5.71 -9.42
CA LYS A 49 1.72 6.15 -9.04
C LYS A 49 0.84 4.98 -8.60
N SER A 50 0.81 3.88 -9.36
CA SER A 50 -0.02 2.73 -8.98
C SER A 50 0.48 2.05 -7.69
N LEU A 51 1.80 2.02 -7.47
CA LEU A 51 2.39 1.58 -6.20
C LEU A 51 1.98 2.48 -5.04
N ALA A 52 2.03 3.81 -5.22
CA ALA A 52 1.59 4.74 -4.19
C ALA A 52 0.11 4.52 -3.81
N SER A 53 -0.77 4.42 -4.81
CA SER A 53 -2.19 4.12 -4.58
C SER A 53 -2.39 2.77 -3.88
N LEU A 54 -1.66 1.74 -4.30
CA LEU A 54 -1.72 0.40 -3.71
C LEU A 54 -1.30 0.40 -2.24
N ILE A 55 -0.24 1.14 -1.88
CA ILE A 55 0.22 1.28 -0.49
C ILE A 55 -0.86 1.95 0.37
N VAL A 56 -1.45 3.04 -0.13
CA VAL A 56 -2.55 3.74 0.57
C VAL A 56 -3.73 2.81 0.79
N GLN A 57 -4.14 2.05 -0.25
CA GLN A 57 -5.22 1.07 -0.16
C GLN A 57 -4.91 -0.04 0.85
N LEU A 58 -3.67 -0.53 0.89
CA LEU A 58 -3.27 -1.60 1.80
C LEU A 58 -3.24 -1.14 3.26
N ILE A 59 -2.74 0.07 3.53
CA ILE A 59 -2.79 0.67 4.87
C ILE A 59 -4.25 0.90 5.29
N GLN A 60 -5.09 1.44 4.40
CA GLN A 60 -6.52 1.63 4.66
C GLN A 60 -7.21 0.29 4.95
N PHE A 61 -6.93 -0.75 4.16
CA PHE A 61 -7.46 -2.08 4.38
C PHE A 61 -7.07 -2.63 5.77
N GLN A 62 -5.83 -2.40 6.22
CA GLN A 62 -5.41 -2.76 7.58
C GLN A 62 -6.18 -1.98 8.66
N GLU A 63 -6.49 -0.70 8.45
CA GLU A 63 -7.29 0.09 9.39
C GLU A 63 -8.75 -0.38 9.44
N ASP A 64 -9.36 -0.69 8.31
CA ASP A 64 -10.77 -1.13 8.26
C ASP A 64 -10.95 -2.57 8.76
N ASN A 65 -10.01 -3.47 8.43
CA ASN A 65 -10.17 -4.91 8.70
C ASN A 65 -9.42 -5.40 9.95
N LEU A 66 -8.33 -4.73 10.35
CA LEU A 66 -7.50 -5.09 11.50
C LEU A 66 -7.44 -3.97 12.56
N GLY A 67 -8.05 -2.83 12.28
CA GLY A 67 -8.07 -1.67 13.16
C GLY A 67 -9.12 -1.72 14.25
N LYS A 68 -9.25 -0.62 14.99
CA LYS A 68 -10.23 -0.51 16.10
C LYS A 68 -11.69 -0.59 15.61
N ASN A 69 -11.93 -0.40 14.30
CA ASN A 69 -13.23 -0.50 13.66
C ASN A 69 -13.56 -1.92 13.16
N ALA A 70 -12.61 -2.87 13.27
CA ALA A 70 -12.84 -4.24 12.86
C ALA A 70 -13.77 -4.97 13.83
N SER A 71 -14.73 -5.73 13.31
CA SER A 71 -15.68 -6.54 14.13
C SER A 71 -15.00 -7.57 15.05
N LYS A 72 -13.71 -7.88 14.82
CA LYS A 72 -12.88 -8.69 15.71
C LYS A 72 -11.57 -7.94 16.00
N PRO A 73 -11.39 -7.36 17.20
CA PRO A 73 -10.13 -6.70 17.55
C PRO A 73 -9.02 -7.75 17.57
N THR A 74 -8.17 -7.75 16.54
CA THR A 74 -7.02 -8.65 16.43
C THR A 74 -5.77 -7.81 16.70
N PRO A 75 -5.22 -7.80 17.93
CA PRO A 75 -4.25 -6.79 18.34
C PRO A 75 -2.87 -6.88 17.65
N LEU A 76 -2.62 -7.92 16.86
CA LEU A 76 -1.26 -8.39 16.53
C LEU A 76 -0.93 -8.53 15.04
N THR A 77 -1.83 -8.16 14.13
CA THR A 77 -1.62 -8.38 12.68
C THR A 77 -1.39 -7.12 11.85
N ARG A 78 -1.45 -5.91 12.44
CA ARG A 78 -1.12 -4.68 11.71
C ARG A 78 0.39 -4.56 11.50
N LEU A 79 0.78 -4.33 10.24
CA LEU A 79 2.18 -4.08 9.90
C LEU A 79 2.59 -2.70 10.44
N PRO A 80 3.74 -2.55 11.10
CA PRO A 80 4.22 -1.25 11.55
C PRO A 80 4.35 -0.27 10.36
N MET A 81 3.89 0.97 10.51
CA MET A 81 4.00 1.99 9.44
C MET A 81 5.43 2.17 8.93
N LYS A 82 6.44 1.98 9.79
CA LYS A 82 7.86 1.99 9.41
C LYS A 82 8.19 1.02 8.26
N CYS A 83 7.46 -0.09 8.14
CA CYS A 83 7.66 -1.04 7.04
C CYS A 83 7.17 -0.49 5.70
N PHE A 84 6.11 0.34 5.70
CA PHE A 84 5.61 1.03 4.51
C PHE A 84 6.43 2.25 4.11
N LEU A 85 7.34 2.69 4.98
CA LEU A 85 8.23 3.83 4.76
C LEU A 85 9.67 3.40 4.44
N ASP A 86 9.93 2.10 4.32
CA ASP A 86 11.25 1.57 3.95
C ASP A 86 11.37 1.45 2.43
N PHE A 87 11.63 2.59 1.77
CA PHE A 87 11.79 2.70 0.31
C PHE A 87 13.11 2.16 -0.22
N ARG A 88 13.96 1.57 0.62
CA ARG A 88 15.23 0.98 0.19
C ARG A 88 14.98 -0.19 -0.77
N PRO A 89 15.86 -0.41 -1.76
CA PRO A 89 15.77 -1.60 -2.60
C PRO A 89 15.94 -2.86 -1.74
N GLY A 90 14.95 -3.77 -1.77
CA GLY A 90 14.92 -4.94 -0.88
C GLY A 90 14.55 -4.62 0.57
N GLY A 91 14.07 -3.42 0.86
CA GLY A 91 13.53 -3.04 2.16
C GLY A 91 12.17 -3.69 2.44
N ALA A 92 11.61 -3.41 3.62
CA ALA A 92 10.35 -4.02 4.04
C ALA A 92 9.19 -3.76 3.04
N LEU A 93 9.10 -2.56 2.46
CA LEU A 93 8.07 -2.21 1.49
C LEU A 93 8.15 -3.07 0.23
N CYS A 94 9.37 -3.38 -0.24
CA CYS A 94 9.58 -4.24 -1.39
C CYS A 94 9.01 -5.64 -1.16
N HIS A 95 9.27 -6.23 0.00
CA HIS A 95 8.78 -7.57 0.36
C HIS A 95 7.26 -7.60 0.59
N ILE A 96 6.69 -6.54 1.18
CA ILE A 96 5.24 -6.41 1.33
C ILE A 96 4.57 -6.41 -0.05
N LEU A 97 5.01 -5.52 -0.94
CA LEU A 97 4.45 -5.44 -2.29
C LEU A 97 4.68 -6.73 -3.09
N ALA A 98 5.85 -7.34 -2.98
CA ALA A 98 6.13 -8.64 -3.59
C ALA A 98 5.11 -9.71 -3.17
N SER A 99 4.81 -9.77 -1.87
CA SER A 99 3.83 -10.71 -1.32
C SER A 99 2.43 -10.42 -1.85
N VAL A 100 2.05 -9.14 -1.94
CA VAL A 100 0.76 -8.68 -2.48
C VAL A 100 0.61 -9.04 -3.97
N TYR A 101 1.65 -8.82 -4.78
CA TYR A 101 1.66 -9.20 -6.19
C TYR A 101 1.65 -10.71 -6.39
N LYS A 102 2.40 -11.45 -5.57
CA LYS A 102 2.37 -12.91 -5.55
C LYS A 102 0.96 -13.41 -5.25
N PHE A 103 0.34 -12.89 -4.19
CA PHE A 103 -1.02 -13.25 -3.79
C PHE A 103 -2.04 -12.91 -4.90
N LYS A 104 -1.96 -11.71 -5.50
CA LYS A 104 -2.80 -11.33 -6.66
C LYS A 104 -2.68 -12.36 -7.79
N SER A 105 -1.45 -12.78 -8.09
CA SER A 105 -1.16 -13.76 -9.13
C SER A 105 -1.71 -15.14 -8.79
N GLU A 106 -1.56 -15.60 -7.54
CA GLU A 106 -2.07 -16.89 -7.06
C GLU A 106 -3.61 -16.93 -7.04
N GLN A 107 -4.26 -15.80 -6.76
CA GLN A 107 -5.72 -15.67 -6.78
C GLN A 107 -6.30 -15.40 -8.18
N GLY A 108 -5.46 -15.25 -9.21
CA GLY A 108 -5.91 -14.94 -10.57
C GLY A 108 -6.60 -13.58 -10.69
N TRP A 109 -6.32 -12.63 -9.78
CA TRP A 109 -7.00 -11.34 -9.75
C TRP A 109 -6.58 -10.45 -10.93
N ARG A 110 -7.58 -9.97 -11.69
CA ARG A 110 -7.34 -9.00 -12.78
C ARG A 110 -6.90 -7.65 -12.23
N ARG A 111 -7.51 -7.19 -11.13
CA ARG A 111 -7.21 -5.91 -10.47
C ARG A 111 -7.12 -6.10 -8.96
N PHE A 112 -6.37 -5.22 -8.31
CA PHE A 112 -6.44 -5.09 -6.86
C PHE A 112 -7.77 -4.44 -6.50
N ASP A 113 -8.68 -5.21 -5.91
CA ASP A 113 -9.96 -4.71 -5.43
C ASP A 113 -9.94 -4.70 -3.90
N PHE A 114 -9.38 -3.63 -3.35
CA PHE A 114 -9.43 -3.36 -1.92
C PHE A 114 -10.60 -2.41 -1.61
N GLN A 115 -11.75 -2.57 -2.30
CA GLN A 115 -12.84 -1.59 -2.26
C GLN A 115 -13.18 -1.16 -0.82
N VAL A 116 -12.82 0.09 -0.53
CA VAL A 116 -13.47 0.90 0.48
C VAL A 116 -14.83 1.25 -0.10
N SER A 117 -15.90 0.66 0.42
CA SER A 117 -17.22 1.26 0.29
C SER A 117 -17.16 2.63 0.97
N LYS A 118 -16.78 3.68 0.23
CA LYS A 118 -17.18 5.02 0.62
C LYS A 118 -18.69 5.02 0.50
N VAL A 119 -19.37 4.75 1.61
CA VAL A 119 -20.78 5.11 1.75
C VAL A 119 -20.81 6.61 1.57
N THR A 120 -21.21 7.03 0.37
CA THR A 120 -21.52 8.41 0.04
C THR A 120 -22.52 8.89 1.09
N SER A 121 -22.09 9.66 2.07
CA SER A 121 -23.02 10.37 2.93
C SER A 121 -23.79 11.35 2.03
N PRO A 122 -25.12 11.23 1.90
CA PRO A 122 -25.89 12.26 1.23
C PRO A 122 -25.72 13.54 2.03
N LYS A 123 -25.35 14.62 1.35
CA LYS A 123 -25.45 15.97 1.91
C LYS A 123 -26.89 16.19 2.38
N LEU A 124 -27.07 16.43 3.67
CA LEU A 124 -28.25 17.13 4.18
C LEU A 124 -28.08 18.63 3.94
#